data_AF-A0AAN6NCQ1-F1
#
_entry.id   AF-A0AAN6NCQ1-F1
#
_cell.length_a   1.000
_cell.length_b   1.000
_cell.length_c   1.000
_cell.angle_alpha   90.00
_cell.angle_beta   90.00
_cell.angle_gamma   90.00
#
_symmetry.space_group_name_H-M   'P 1'
#
loop_
_entity.id
_entity.type
_entity.pdbx_description
1 polymer ?
#
loop_
_entity_poly.entity_id
_entity_poly.type
_entity_poly.pdbx_seq_one_letter_code
_entity_poly.pdbx_strand_id
1 'polypeptide(L)'
;MENGTLTQSEGKDPSVFLGEIIGHPVTVKLNSGVVYKGELQSVDGYMNIALEKTEEYVDGVKKRSYGDAFVRGNNVMYISADS
;
A
#
# COMPACT_ATOMS: atom_id res chain seq x y z
N MET A 1 -14.86 -40.44 -15.38
CA MET A 1 -14.92 -38.97 -15.32
C MET A 1 -14.44 -38.59 -13.93
N GLU A 2 -13.16 -38.25 -13.80
CA GLU A 2 -12.59 -37.79 -12.53
C GLU A 2 -11.94 -36.45 -12.84
N ASN A 3 -12.47 -35.40 -12.22
CA ASN A 3 -12.18 -34.01 -12.55
C ASN A 3 -10.76 -33.65 -12.13
N GLY A 4 -10.01 -33.07 -13.06
CA GLY A 4 -8.66 -32.59 -12.83
C GLY A 4 -8.58 -31.61 -11.68
N THR A 5 -7.62 -31.85 -10.79
CA THR A 5 -7.18 -30.88 -9.80
C THR A 5 -6.62 -29.66 -10.53
N LEU A 6 -7.43 -28.60 -10.62
CA LEU A 6 -6.94 -27.27 -10.98
C LEU A 6 -6.06 -26.80 -9.83
N THR A 7 -4.74 -26.84 -10.01
CA THR A 7 -3.80 -26.12 -9.15
C THR A 7 -4.01 -24.64 -9.38
N GLN A 8 -4.95 -24.05 -8.63
CA GLN A 8 -5.08 -22.61 -8.52
C GLN A 8 -3.76 -22.16 -7.88
N SER A 9 -2.97 -21.35 -8.59
CA SER A 9 -1.81 -20.68 -7.99
C SER A 9 -2.26 -20.07 -6.67
N GLU A 10 -1.66 -20.45 -5.55
CA GLU A 10 -1.94 -19.86 -4.24
C GLU A 10 -1.65 -18.37 -4.34
N GLY A 11 -2.67 -17.58 -4.67
CA GLY A 11 -2.59 -16.14 -4.61
C GLY A 11 -2.37 -15.82 -3.14
N LYS A 12 -1.21 -15.23 -2.81
CA LYS A 12 -0.92 -14.79 -1.44
C LYS A 12 -2.09 -13.95 -0.94
N ASP A 13 -2.62 -14.31 0.22
CA ASP A 13 -3.69 -13.57 0.89
C ASP A 13 -3.27 -12.08 1.00
N PRO A 14 -4.12 -11.12 0.59
CA PRO A 14 -3.78 -9.70 0.67
C PRO A 14 -3.35 -9.26 2.07
N SER A 15 -3.93 -9.83 3.12
CA SER A 15 -3.58 -9.55 4.51
C SER A 15 -2.16 -10.03 4.84
N VAL A 16 -1.76 -11.17 4.28
CA VAL A 16 -0.38 -11.68 4.40
C VAL A 16 0.58 -10.73 3.71
N PHE A 17 0.26 -10.29 2.49
CA PHE A 17 1.06 -9.30 1.78
C PHE A 17 1.22 -8.00 2.59
N LEU A 18 0.12 -7.46 3.14
CA LEU A 18 0.17 -6.25 3.98
C LEU A 18 1.06 -6.44 5.22
N GLY A 19 1.03 -7.62 5.84
CA GLY A 19 1.93 -7.96 6.94
C GLY A 19 3.41 -8.04 6.53
N GLU A 20 3.70 -8.57 5.35
CA GLU A 20 5.07 -8.68 4.81
C GLU A 20 5.73 -7.31 4.56
N ILE A 21 4.93 -6.28 4.25
CA ILE A 21 5.44 -4.96 3.84
C ILE A 21 5.47 -3.93 4.98
N ILE A 22 5.06 -4.29 6.21
CA ILE A 22 5.26 -3.44 7.39
C ILE A 22 6.76 -3.19 7.60
N GLY A 23 7.13 -1.97 7.95
CA GLY A 23 8.51 -1.50 8.14
C GLY A 23 9.26 -1.24 6.84
N HIS A 24 8.64 -1.41 5.68
CA HIS A 24 9.28 -1.23 4.38
C HIS A 24 8.79 0.04 3.68
N PRO A 25 9.60 0.62 2.77
CA PRO A 25 9.15 1.68 1.88
C PRO A 25 8.01 1.21 0.98
N VAL A 26 6.96 2.01 0.92
CA VAL A 26 5.78 1.76 0.10
C VAL A 26 5.37 3.01 -0.66
N THR A 27 4.68 2.77 -1.77
CA THR A 27 3.97 3.78 -2.53
C THR A 27 2.46 3.59 -2.30
N VAL A 28 1.79 4.65 -1.83
CA VAL A 28 0.33 4.71 -1.64
C VAL A 28 -0.23 5.74 -2.62
N LYS A 29 -1.06 5.29 -3.57
CA LYS A 29 -1.75 6.18 -4.50
C LYS A 29 -3.17 6.44 -4.02
N LEU A 30 -3.58 7.71 -3.99
CA LEU A 30 -4.95 8.10 -3.69
C LEU A 30 -5.83 8.11 -4.95
N ASN A 31 -7.15 8.07 -4.73
CA ASN A 31 -8.16 8.23 -5.78
C ASN A 31 -8.04 9.55 -6.55
N SER A 32 -7.46 10.58 -5.93
CA SER A 32 -7.16 11.87 -6.58
C SER A 32 -5.97 11.81 -7.55
N GLY A 33 -5.22 10.72 -7.58
CA GLY A 33 -3.96 10.60 -8.32
C GLY A 33 -2.72 11.06 -7.55
N VAL A 34 -2.89 11.73 -6.40
CA VAL A 34 -1.79 12.07 -5.49
C VAL A 34 -1.12 10.79 -5.00
N VAL A 35 0.21 10.82 -4.92
CA VAL A 35 1.03 9.70 -4.47
C VAL A 35 1.75 10.08 -3.18
N TYR A 36 1.59 9.26 -2.15
CA TYR A 36 2.42 9.30 -0.96
C TYR A 36 3.44 8.18 -1.02
N LYS A 37 4.70 8.50 -0.72
CA LYS A 37 5.77 7.52 -0.52
C LYS A 37 6.26 7.64 0.90
N GLY A 38 6.47 6.52 1.58
CA GLY A 38 6.90 6.51 2.98
C GLY A 38 7.15 5.09 3.48
N GLU A 39 7.58 4.97 4.72
CA GLU A 39 7.76 3.69 5.40
C GLU A 39 6.45 3.27 6.06
N LEU A 40 5.95 2.08 5.75
CA LEU A 40 4.68 1.60 6.28
C LEU A 40 4.81 1.19 7.75
N GLN A 41 4.14 1.90 8.66
CA GLN A 41 4.15 1.53 10.08
C GLN A 41 2.98 0.65 10.50
N SER A 42 1.79 0.91 9.96
CA SER A 42 0.62 0.06 10.20
C SER A 42 -0.45 0.24 9.13
N VAL A 43 -1.29 -0.80 8.99
CA VAL A 43 -2.48 -0.79 8.15
C VAL A 43 -3.57 -1.64 8.79
N ASP A 44 -4.83 -1.24 8.65
CA ASP A 44 -6.00 -1.98 9.12
C ASP A 44 -6.82 -2.58 7.96
N GLY A 45 -7.87 -3.34 8.29
CA GLY A 45 -8.77 -3.96 7.30
C GLY A 45 -9.61 -2.98 6.47
N TYR A 46 -9.56 -1.68 6.79
CA TYR A 46 -10.20 -0.61 6.02
C TYR A 46 -9.18 0.20 5.20
N MET A 47 -7.91 -0.23 5.18
CA MET A 47 -6.78 0.45 4.52
C MET A 47 -6.46 1.82 5.11
N ASN A 48 -6.77 2.08 6.38
CA ASN A 48 -6.19 3.24 7.05
C ASN A 48 -4.71 2.97 7.29
N ILE A 49 -3.84 3.88 6.84
CA ILE A 49 -2.40 3.65 6.75
C ILE A 49 -1.67 4.69 7.57
N ALA A 50 -0.77 4.24 8.46
CA ALA A 50 0.23 5.10 9.07
C ALA A 50 1.56 4.97 8.31
N LEU A 51 2.11 6.10 7.89
CA LEU A 51 3.39 6.20 7.21
C LEU A 51 4.37 7.07 8.01
N GLU A 52 5.64 6.70 7.97
CA GLU A 52 6.76 7.55 8.40
C GLU A 52 7.58 8.01 7.19
N LYS A 53 8.41 9.04 7.41
CA LYS A 53 9.29 9.63 6.37
C LYS A 53 8.54 9.96 5.08
N THR A 54 7.29 10.40 5.23
CA THR A 54 6.32 10.52 4.14
C THR A 54 6.63 11.71 3.25
N GLU A 55 6.55 11.47 1.95
CA GLU A 55 6.69 12.45 0.88
C GLU A 55 5.47 12.42 -0.04
N GLU A 56 5.04 13.58 -0.50
CA GLU A 56 3.93 13.73 -1.42
C GLU A 56 4.40 14.10 -2.81
N TYR A 57 3.82 13.42 -3.79
CA TYR A 57 4.06 13.60 -5.20
C TYR A 57 2.75 13.89 -5.91
N VAL A 58 2.75 14.97 -6.70
CA VAL A 58 1.64 15.34 -7.58
C VAL A 58 2.22 15.43 -8.98
N ASP A 59 1.63 14.66 -9.92
CA ASP A 59 2.12 14.51 -11.29
C ASP A 59 3.61 14.10 -11.37
N GLY A 60 4.02 13.21 -10.46
CA GLY A 60 5.40 12.71 -10.38
C GLY A 60 6.41 13.69 -9.77
N VAL A 61 5.98 14.91 -9.42
CA VAL A 61 6.86 15.93 -8.81
C VAL A 61 6.65 15.96 -7.30
N LYS A 62 7.73 15.83 -6.53
CA LYS A 62 7.70 15.99 -5.07
C LYS A 62 7.22 17.39 -4.71
N LYS A 63 6.13 17.47 -3.95
CA LYS A 63 5.52 18.73 -3.48
C LYS A 63 5.87 19.02 -2.03
N ARG A 64 5.91 18.00 -1.18
CA ARG A 64 6.09 18.17 0.27
C ARG A 64 6.68 16.93 0.93
N SER A 65 7.35 17.14 2.06
CA SER A 65 7.69 16.10 3.03
C SER A 65 6.88 16.35 4.31
N TYR A 66 6.22 15.31 4.81
CA TYR A 66 5.35 15.34 5.99
C TYR A 66 6.00 14.69 7.22
N GLY A 67 6.97 13.79 7.04
CA GLY A 67 7.45 12.95 8.15
C GLY A 67 6.41 11.91 8.49
N ASP A 68 5.73 12.07 9.62
CA ASP A 68 4.68 11.14 10.04
C ASP A 68 3.34 11.55 9.41
N ALA A 69 2.66 10.60 8.78
CA ALA A 69 1.40 10.84 8.09
C ALA A 69 0.39 9.72 8.35
N PHE A 70 -0.88 10.08 8.39
CA PHE A 70 -1.99 9.12 8.47
C PHE A 70 -2.92 9.31 7.27
N VAL A 71 -3.06 8.26 6.47
CA VAL A 71 -3.89 8.24 5.27
C VAL A 71 -5.17 7.47 5.55
N ARG A 72 -6.31 8.10 5.29
CA ARG A 72 -7.63 7.48 5.46
C ARG A 72 -7.93 6.52 4.31
N GLY A 73 -8.30 5.29 4.63
CA GLY A 73 -8.36 4.18 3.67
C GLY A 73 -9.39 4.31 2.56
N ASN A 74 -10.51 5.00 2.77
CA ASN A 74 -11.49 5.23 1.71
C ASN A 74 -10.99 6.11 0.56
N ASN A 75 -9.83 6.77 0.72
CA ASN A 75 -9.18 7.56 -0.33
C ASN A 75 -8.07 6.79 -1.05
N VAL A 76 -7.71 5.59 -0.58
CA VAL A 76 -6.62 4.78 -1.13
C VAL A 76 -7.11 4.05 -2.38
N MET A 77 -6.36 4.20 -3.46
CA MET A 77 -6.56 3.46 -4.71
C MET A 77 -5.75 2.15 -4.68
N TYR A 78 -4.46 2.24 -4.33
CA TYR A 78 -3.60 1.07 -4.13
C TYR A 78 -2.44 1.37 -3.18
N ILE A 79 -1.85 0.29 -2.67
CA ILE A 79 -0.54 0.26 -2.04
C ILE A 79 0.38 -0.68 -2.83
N SER A 80 1.65 -0.32 -2.98
CA SER A 80 2.68 -1.18 -3.55
C SER A 80 3.93 -1.14 -2.69
N ALA A 81 4.55 -2.29 -2.45
CA ALA A 81 5.91 -2.34 -1.94
C ALA A 81 6.87 -1.75 -2.98
N ASP A 82 7.77 -0.88 -2.54
CA ASP A 82 8.88 -0.49 -3.39
C ASP A 82 9.86 -1.68 -3.44
N SER A 83 10.23 -2.11 -4.65
CA SER A 83 11.14 -3.23 -4.91
C SER A 83 12.60 -2.89 -4.66
#